data_AF-A0A924C306-F1
#
_entry.id   AF-A0A924C306-F1
#
_cell.length_a   1.000
_cell.length_b   1.000
_cell.length_c   1.000
_cell.angle_alpha   90.00
_cell.angle_beta   90.00
_cell.angle_gamma   90.00
#
_symmetry.space_group_name_H-M   'P 1'
#
loop_
_entity.id
_entity.type
_entity.pdbx_description
1 polymer ?
#
loop_
_entity_poly.entity_id
_entity_poly.type
_entity_poly.pdbx_seq_one_letter_code
_entity_poly.pdbx_strand_id
1 'polypeptide(L)'
;MMRCGFDWLIQRFGVVVMLASTAMVPAASAQPAMPSAGVLDGGATPTGPAAIPSTASADTILAEAAAERVTTEKRYADAERACQLKFLVNRCMDEAKERRRLTLSTLRAREVEANLFKRRERVAERDRALEDARAKDAGAPPRPISARSEKSTEQVAEKTSPATLPSLSKNRPKPAEPQPRKKSGGDAGHLRNVDGAAEAAKRADKTAAFEAKARKSAERLRELEARRIEKAAGNKAKLDKEATSTR
;
A
#
# COMPACT_ATOMS: atom_id res chain seq x y z
N MET A 1 40.45 -31.12 -10.46
CA MET A 1 41.13 -29.81 -10.50
C MET A 1 40.08 -28.79 -10.93
N MET A 2 39.63 -27.77 -10.20
CA MET A 2 40.05 -27.09 -8.98
C MET A 2 38.79 -26.81 -8.14
N ARG A 3 38.82 -27.18 -6.85
CA ARG A 3 37.91 -26.68 -5.80
C ARG A 3 38.80 -25.89 -4.86
N CYS A 4 38.79 -24.56 -4.92
CA CYS A 4 39.49 -23.72 -3.95
C CYS A 4 38.71 -22.43 -3.72
N GLY A 5 38.37 -22.17 -2.45
CA GLY A 5 38.23 -20.81 -1.93
C GLY A 5 36.82 -20.39 -1.55
N PHE A 6 36.35 -20.79 -0.36
CA PHE A 6 35.74 -19.88 0.62
C PHE A 6 35.51 -20.56 1.99
N ASP A 7 36.56 -21.22 2.52
CA ASP A 7 36.56 -21.86 3.84
C ASP A 7 37.59 -21.14 4.74
N TRP A 8 37.34 -19.85 4.97
CA TRP A 8 38.20 -18.99 5.79
C TRP A 8 37.35 -18.06 6.66
N LEU A 9 36.46 -18.62 7.47
CA LEU A 9 35.83 -17.84 8.55
C LEU A 9 35.24 -18.69 9.70
N ILE A 10 35.79 -19.88 9.97
CA ILE A 10 35.37 -20.75 11.10
C ILE A 10 36.59 -21.16 11.97
N GLN A 11 37.58 -20.27 12.11
CA GLN A 11 38.78 -20.57 12.91
C GLN A 11 39.21 -19.38 13.76
N ARG A 12 38.32 -18.91 14.65
CA ARG A 12 38.71 -18.16 15.86
C ARG A 12 37.46 -17.91 16.68
N PHE A 13 37.16 -18.78 17.64
CA PHE A 13 36.63 -18.43 18.97
C PHE A 13 36.59 -19.75 19.75
N GLY A 14 37.79 -20.15 20.17
CA GLY A 14 38.02 -21.30 21.01
C GLY A 14 37.43 -21.08 22.41
N VAL A 15 36.75 -22.12 22.84
CA VAL A 15 36.39 -22.49 24.21
C VAL A 15 37.54 -22.23 25.19
N VAL A 16 37.26 -21.50 26.27
CA VAL A 16 38.01 -21.58 27.53
C VAL A 16 37.01 -21.90 28.63
N VAL A 17 37.24 -23.05 29.28
CA VAL A 17 36.58 -23.54 30.49
C VAL A 17 37.57 -23.37 31.65
N MET A 18 37.04 -23.26 32.88
CA MET A 18 37.67 -23.08 34.21
C MET A 18 37.83 -21.60 34.64
N LEU A 19 37.53 -21.18 35.88
CA LEU A 19 37.48 -21.89 37.16
C LEU A 19 36.61 -21.11 38.16
N ALA A 20 36.13 -21.82 39.18
CA ALA A 20 35.31 -21.35 40.29
C ALA A 20 35.94 -20.21 41.12
N SER A 21 35.09 -19.32 41.63
CA SER A 21 35.32 -18.57 42.87
C SER A 21 33.99 -18.12 43.47
N THR A 22 33.65 -18.74 44.60
CA THR A 22 32.60 -18.35 45.55
C THR A 22 33.16 -17.39 46.59
N ALA A 23 32.55 -16.22 46.74
CA ALA A 23 32.53 -15.40 47.96
C ALA A 23 31.29 -14.47 47.86
N MET A 24 30.20 -14.65 48.63
CA MET A 24 29.96 -14.24 50.02
C MET A 24 29.55 -12.74 50.16
N VAL A 25 28.21 -12.51 50.28
CA VAL A 25 27.50 -11.53 51.17
C VAL A 25 27.50 -10.03 50.77
N PRO A 26 26.48 -9.17 51.07
CA PRO A 26 25.34 -9.29 52.00
C PRO A 26 23.91 -9.05 51.45
N ALA A 27 22.97 -9.50 52.28
CA ALA A 27 21.55 -9.18 52.27
C ALA A 27 21.31 -7.69 52.55
N ALA A 28 20.56 -7.03 51.65
CA ALA A 28 19.94 -5.73 51.90
C ALA A 28 18.42 -5.92 51.96
N SER A 29 17.88 -5.47 53.09
CA SER A 29 16.49 -5.46 53.52
C SER A 29 15.47 -5.11 52.44
N ALA A 30 14.45 -5.97 52.32
CA ALA A 30 13.17 -5.65 51.71
C ALA A 30 12.42 -4.62 52.57
N GLN A 31 12.09 -3.46 51.97
CA GLN A 31 11.05 -2.56 52.48
C GLN A 31 9.73 -2.92 51.79
N PRO A 32 8.61 -3.10 52.51
CA PRO A 32 7.30 -3.16 51.89
C PRO A 32 6.86 -1.73 51.51
N ALA A 33 6.80 -1.46 50.21
CA ALA A 33 6.15 -0.26 49.70
C ALA A 33 4.63 -0.37 49.94
N MET A 34 4.11 0.56 50.73
CA MET A 34 2.68 0.77 50.94
C MET A 34 1.95 0.99 49.61
N PRO A 35 0.75 0.44 49.40
CA PRO A 35 -0.09 0.80 48.26
C PRO A 35 -0.64 2.22 48.49
N SER A 36 -0.11 3.20 47.74
CA SER A 36 -0.78 4.49 47.62
C SER A 36 -2.11 4.27 46.92
N ALA A 37 -3.19 4.59 47.64
CA ALA A 37 -4.54 4.70 47.13
C ALA A 37 -4.56 5.75 46.00
N GLY A 38 -4.45 5.27 44.77
CA GLY A 38 -4.66 6.05 43.56
C GLY A 38 -6.14 6.35 43.38
N VAL A 39 -6.47 7.62 43.66
CA VAL A 39 -7.57 8.44 43.15
C VAL A 39 -8.47 7.73 42.13
N LEU A 40 -9.74 7.58 42.53
CA LEU A 40 -10.87 7.33 41.65
C LEU A 40 -11.09 8.60 40.81
N ASP A 41 -10.40 8.73 39.67
CA ASP A 41 -10.81 9.69 38.65
C ASP A 41 -11.77 8.99 37.68
N GLY A 42 -13.05 9.16 37.97
CA GLY A 42 -14.16 8.84 37.07
C GLY A 42 -14.14 9.79 35.89
N GLY A 43 -13.24 9.51 34.94
CA GLY A 43 -13.09 10.23 33.69
C GLY A 43 -13.14 9.28 32.50
N ALA A 44 -14.15 8.40 32.44
CA ALA A 44 -14.47 7.65 31.24
C ALA A 44 -14.97 8.62 30.16
N THR A 45 -14.03 9.33 29.53
CA THR A 45 -14.26 9.92 28.21
C THR A 45 -14.50 8.76 27.25
N PRO A 46 -15.55 8.83 26.41
CA PRO A 46 -15.71 7.84 25.35
C PRO A 46 -14.45 7.91 24.50
N THR A 47 -13.66 6.84 24.51
CA THR A 47 -12.51 6.69 23.62
C THR A 47 -13.04 6.65 22.19
N GLY A 48 -13.22 7.84 21.62
CA GLY A 48 -13.14 8.04 20.19
C GLY A 48 -11.72 7.70 19.72
N PRO A 49 -11.54 7.44 18.41
CA PRO A 49 -10.24 7.11 17.84
C PRO A 49 -9.20 8.12 18.34
N ALA A 50 -8.09 7.62 18.90
CA ALA A 50 -7.02 8.46 19.41
C ALA A 50 -6.64 9.43 18.29
N ALA A 51 -7.02 10.71 18.45
CA ALA A 51 -6.88 11.68 17.39
C ALA A 51 -5.38 11.82 17.08
N ILE A 52 -4.96 11.26 15.95
CA ILE A 52 -3.57 11.35 15.49
C ILE A 52 -3.28 12.84 15.29
N PRO A 53 -2.36 13.44 16.07
CA PRO A 53 -2.24 14.90 16.12
C PRO A 53 -1.52 15.49 14.90
N SER A 54 -0.73 14.70 14.17
CA SER A 54 0.07 15.18 13.04
C SER A 54 0.42 14.09 12.03
N THR A 55 0.80 14.50 10.82
CA THR A 55 1.29 13.56 9.78
C THR A 55 2.57 12.84 10.22
N ALA A 56 3.43 13.53 10.98
CA ALA A 56 4.63 12.95 11.57
C ALA A 56 4.28 11.82 12.56
N SER A 57 3.28 12.03 13.43
CA SER A 57 2.82 10.98 14.34
C SER A 57 2.16 9.81 13.61
N ALA A 58 1.50 10.05 12.46
CA ALA A 58 1.00 8.96 11.63
C ALA A 58 2.16 8.12 11.06
N ASP A 59 3.28 8.75 10.69
CA ASP A 59 4.46 8.07 10.18
C ASP A 59 5.19 7.26 11.25
N THR A 60 5.26 7.76 12.49
CA THR A 60 5.81 6.98 13.61
C THR A 60 4.96 5.74 13.89
N ILE A 61 3.63 5.87 13.92
CA ILE A 61 2.72 4.72 14.11
C ILE A 61 2.91 3.68 13.01
N LEU A 62 3.07 4.10 11.75
CA LEU A 62 3.33 3.18 10.64
C LEU A 62 4.69 2.47 10.76
N ALA A 63 5.72 3.18 11.23
CA ALA A 63 7.04 2.60 11.46
C ALA A 63 7.03 1.59 12.63
N GLU A 64 6.36 1.94 13.72
CA GLU A 64 6.16 1.05 14.87
C GLU A 64 5.37 -0.20 14.49
N ALA A 65 4.26 -0.05 13.76
CA ALA A 65 3.48 -1.18 13.28
C ALA A 65 4.30 -2.10 12.34
N ALA A 66 5.14 -1.53 11.48
CA ALA A 66 6.04 -2.31 10.64
C ALA A 66 7.09 -3.09 11.45
N ALA A 67 7.67 -2.48 12.48
CA ALA A 67 8.58 -3.15 13.39
C ALA A 67 7.87 -4.28 14.17
N GLU A 68 6.66 -4.01 14.67
CA GLU A 68 5.86 -4.98 15.42
C GLU A 68 5.37 -6.14 14.57
N ARG A 69 5.13 -5.93 13.27
CA ARG A 69 4.91 -7.03 12.32
C ARG A 69 6.12 -7.96 12.26
N VAL A 70 7.33 -7.41 12.11
CA VAL A 70 8.55 -8.21 12.04
C VAL A 70 8.78 -8.99 13.34
N THR A 71 8.54 -8.37 14.51
CA THR A 71 8.65 -9.08 15.79
C THR A 71 7.58 -10.15 15.96
N THR A 72 6.35 -9.92 15.48
CA THR A 72 5.25 -10.90 15.51
C THR A 72 5.57 -12.12 14.65
N GLU A 73 6.10 -11.91 13.44
CA GLU A 73 6.52 -12.99 12.55
C GLU A 73 7.68 -13.80 13.15
N LYS A 74 8.67 -13.13 13.76
CA LYS A 74 9.75 -13.81 14.48
C LYS A 74 9.22 -14.67 15.62
N ARG A 75 8.35 -14.12 16.47
CA ARG A 75 7.71 -14.86 17.57
C ARG A 75 6.93 -16.08 17.07
N TYR A 76 6.26 -15.95 15.93
CA TYR A 76 5.54 -17.07 15.31
C TYR A 76 6.52 -18.14 14.80
N ALA A 77 7.60 -17.77 14.11
CA ALA A 77 8.63 -18.72 13.67
C ALA A 77 9.34 -19.43 14.85
N ASP A 78 9.56 -18.73 15.96
CA ASP A 78 10.07 -19.30 17.21
C ASP A 78 9.07 -20.29 17.81
N ALA A 79 7.79 -19.91 17.84
CA ALA A 79 6.71 -20.78 18.31
C ALA A 79 6.54 -22.01 17.43
N GLU A 80 6.70 -21.91 16.11
CA GLU A 80 6.66 -23.06 15.21
C GLU A 80 7.72 -24.09 15.60
N ARG A 81 8.97 -23.65 15.73
CA ARG A 81 10.09 -24.53 16.16
C ARG A 81 9.82 -25.18 17.52
N ALA A 82 9.33 -24.40 18.49
CA ALA A 82 9.01 -24.91 19.82
C ALA A 82 7.81 -25.88 19.82
N CYS A 83 6.81 -25.64 18.98
CA CYS A 83 5.62 -26.48 18.87
C CYS A 83 5.94 -27.84 18.25
N GLN A 84 6.91 -27.94 17.33
CA GLN A 84 7.34 -29.22 16.77
C GLN A 84 7.96 -30.18 17.80
N LEU A 85 8.41 -29.66 18.96
CA LEU A 85 8.99 -30.46 20.04
C LEU A 85 7.93 -30.99 21.03
N LYS A 86 6.65 -30.62 20.85
CA LYS A 86 5.56 -31.01 21.76
C LYS A 86 4.78 -32.20 21.21
N PHE A 87 4.21 -32.99 22.11
CA PHE A 87 3.34 -34.11 21.72
C PHE A 87 2.06 -33.63 21.02
N LEU A 88 1.47 -32.52 21.46
CA LEU A 88 0.27 -31.91 20.86
C LEU A 88 0.64 -30.79 19.88
N VAL A 89 1.38 -31.13 18.81
CA VAL A 89 1.84 -30.17 17.79
C VAL A 89 0.67 -29.36 17.21
N ASN A 90 -0.41 -30.03 16.78
CA ASN A 90 -1.53 -29.38 16.10
C ASN A 90 -2.17 -28.29 16.97
N ARG A 91 -2.52 -28.62 18.22
CA ARG A 91 -3.07 -27.64 19.16
C ARG A 91 -2.11 -26.48 19.42
N CYS A 92 -0.82 -26.77 19.61
CA CYS A 92 0.18 -25.74 19.82
C CYS A 92 0.30 -24.79 18.61
N MET A 93 0.28 -25.34 17.39
CA MET A 93 0.32 -24.59 16.15
C MET A 93 -0.93 -23.73 15.97
N ASP A 94 -2.11 -24.25 16.28
CA ASP A 94 -3.35 -23.50 16.17
C ASP A 94 -3.38 -22.33 17.16
N GLU A 95 -2.98 -22.55 18.41
CA GLU A 95 -2.83 -21.47 19.38
C GLU A 95 -1.79 -20.41 18.93
N ALA A 96 -0.69 -20.83 18.30
CA ALA A 96 0.31 -19.91 17.77
C ALA A 96 -0.22 -19.09 16.59
N LYS A 97 -0.98 -19.71 15.68
CA LYS A 97 -1.65 -19.04 14.56
C LYS A 97 -2.71 -18.07 15.04
N GLU A 98 -3.51 -18.44 16.04
CA GLU A 98 -4.53 -17.57 16.62
C GLU A 98 -3.89 -16.33 17.26
N ARG A 99 -2.82 -16.50 18.05
CA ARG A 99 -2.05 -15.37 18.60
C ARG A 99 -1.53 -14.45 17.49
N ARG A 100 -0.91 -15.02 16.44
CA ARG A 100 -0.43 -14.25 15.29
C ARG A 100 -1.58 -13.51 14.58
N ARG A 101 -2.73 -14.17 14.36
CA ARG A 101 -3.89 -13.56 13.69
C ARG A 101 -4.40 -12.36 14.49
N LEU A 102 -4.55 -12.51 15.81
CA LEU A 102 -5.02 -11.44 16.68
C LEU A 102 -4.05 -10.25 16.65
N THR A 103 -2.75 -10.48 16.85
CA THR A 103 -1.74 -9.41 16.81
C THR A 103 -1.67 -8.72 15.43
N LEU A 104 -1.72 -9.48 14.33
CA LEU A 104 -1.73 -8.86 13.00
C LEU A 104 -3.02 -8.08 12.73
N SER A 105 -4.15 -8.50 13.31
CA SER A 105 -5.43 -7.79 13.16
C SER A 105 -5.42 -6.44 13.88
N THR A 106 -4.88 -6.37 15.10
CA THR A 106 -4.74 -5.11 15.84
C THR A 106 -3.75 -4.16 15.17
N LEU A 107 -2.64 -4.68 14.64
CA LEU A 107 -1.69 -3.89 13.85
C LEU A 107 -2.31 -3.30 12.59
N ARG A 108 -3.11 -4.09 11.86
CA ARG A 108 -3.84 -3.59 10.67
C ARG A 108 -4.81 -2.46 11.02
N ALA A 109 -5.48 -2.54 12.17
CA ALA A 109 -6.39 -1.47 12.61
C ALA A 109 -5.62 -0.15 12.80
N ARG A 110 -4.48 -0.18 13.51
CA ARG A 110 -3.61 0.99 13.71
C ARG A 110 -3.08 1.56 12.40
N GLU A 111 -2.64 0.69 11.49
CA GLU A 111 -2.16 1.12 10.17
C GLU A 111 -3.27 1.77 9.33
N VAL A 112 -4.48 1.22 9.36
CA VAL A 112 -5.62 1.78 8.64
C VAL A 112 -5.93 3.16 9.17
N GLU A 113 -5.98 3.35 10.49
CA GLU A 113 -6.22 4.64 11.13
C GLU A 113 -5.16 5.69 10.74
N ALA A 114 -3.88 5.35 10.84
CA ALA A 114 -2.78 6.23 10.42
C ALA A 114 -2.85 6.57 8.92
N ASN A 115 -3.15 5.60 8.06
CA ASN A 115 -3.30 5.85 6.63
C ASN A 115 -4.54 6.68 6.28
N LEU A 116 -5.65 6.50 7.00
CA LEU A 116 -6.86 7.31 6.85
C LEU A 116 -6.56 8.76 7.22
N PHE A 117 -5.86 9.01 8.32
CA PHE A 117 -5.41 10.35 8.70
C PHE A 117 -4.57 10.99 7.59
N LYS A 118 -3.53 10.30 7.10
CA LYS A 118 -2.69 10.81 6.00
C LYS A 118 -3.48 11.07 4.71
N ARG A 119 -4.50 10.27 4.40
CA ARG A 119 -5.37 10.50 3.24
C ARG A 119 -6.22 11.76 3.43
N ARG A 120 -6.78 11.96 4.62
CA ARG A 120 -7.56 13.16 4.96
C ARG A 120 -6.72 14.42 4.87
N GLU A 121 -5.51 14.41 5.44
CA GLU A 121 -4.59 15.55 5.37
C GLU A 121 -4.20 15.90 3.92
N ARG A 122 -3.90 14.91 3.08
CA ARG A 122 -3.61 15.15 1.65
C ARG A 122 -4.81 15.69 0.87
N VAL A 123 -6.03 15.35 1.28
CA VAL A 123 -7.24 15.92 0.68
C VAL A 123 -7.39 17.37 1.13
N ALA A 124 -7.28 17.64 2.43
CA ALA A 124 -7.36 19.00 2.97
C ALA A 124 -6.30 19.94 2.37
N GLU A 125 -5.06 19.47 2.19
CA GLU A 125 -4.00 20.24 1.54
C GLU A 125 -4.34 20.59 0.09
N ARG A 126 -4.90 19.63 -0.66
CA ARG A 126 -5.32 19.86 -2.04
C ARG A 126 -6.49 20.84 -2.11
N ASP A 127 -7.46 20.71 -1.22
CA ASP A 127 -8.62 21.58 -1.18
C ASP A 127 -8.21 23.01 -0.87
N ARG A 128 -7.31 23.21 0.11
CA ARG A 128 -6.67 24.53 0.37
C ARG A 128 -5.97 25.08 -0.87
N ALA A 129 -5.18 24.26 -1.56
CA ALA A 129 -4.49 24.69 -2.78
C ALA A 129 -5.46 25.06 -3.93
N LEU A 130 -6.61 24.38 -4.03
CA LEU A 130 -7.65 24.71 -5.00
C LEU A 130 -8.37 26.01 -4.65
N GLU A 131 -8.69 26.25 -3.38
CA GLU A 131 -9.28 27.51 -2.93
C GLU A 131 -8.31 28.68 -3.13
N ASP A 132 -7.02 28.49 -2.83
CA ASP A 132 -5.98 29.49 -3.10
C ASP A 132 -5.85 29.80 -4.60
N ALA A 133 -5.98 28.79 -5.46
CA ALA A 133 -5.97 28.96 -6.91
C ALA A 133 -7.23 29.70 -7.40
N ARG A 134 -8.41 29.35 -6.88
CA ARG A 134 -9.68 30.02 -7.18
C ARG A 134 -9.65 31.49 -6.77
N ALA A 135 -9.12 31.79 -5.58
CA ALA A 135 -8.96 33.16 -5.10
C ALA A 135 -8.03 33.98 -6.01
N LYS A 136 -6.93 33.38 -6.48
CA LYS A 136 -5.99 34.02 -7.43
C LYS A 136 -6.62 34.25 -8.81
N ASP A 137 -7.42 33.31 -9.29
CA ASP A 137 -8.08 33.43 -10.59
C ASP A 137 -9.27 34.42 -10.55
N ALA A 138 -9.98 34.55 -9.42
CA ALA A 138 -11.05 35.53 -9.24
C ALA A 138 -10.56 36.99 -9.29
N GLY A 139 -9.29 37.24 -8.92
CA GLY A 139 -8.65 38.56 -9.04
C GLY A 139 -7.90 38.79 -10.35
N ALA A 140 -7.81 37.79 -11.23
CA ALA A 140 -7.08 37.89 -12.50
C ALA A 140 -8.02 38.30 -13.65
N PRO A 141 -7.60 39.17 -14.57
CA PRO A 141 -8.38 39.48 -15.77
C PRO A 141 -8.64 38.21 -16.58
N PRO A 142 -9.80 38.09 -17.27
CA PRO A 142 -10.15 36.91 -18.04
C PRO A 142 -9.05 36.62 -19.07
N ARG A 143 -8.37 35.48 -18.90
CA ARG A 143 -7.32 35.06 -19.83
C ARG A 143 -7.97 34.64 -21.14
N PRO A 144 -7.50 35.13 -22.30
CA PRO A 144 -8.07 34.75 -23.59
C PRO A 144 -7.94 33.24 -23.81
N ILE A 145 -8.98 32.63 -24.38
CA ILE A 145 -9.12 31.18 -24.59
C ILE A 145 -7.98 30.62 -25.46
N SER A 146 -7.43 31.43 -26.38
CA SER A 146 -6.26 31.11 -27.19
C SER A 146 -4.99 30.87 -26.37
N ALA A 147 -4.75 31.68 -25.34
CA ALA A 147 -3.57 31.55 -24.47
C ALA A 147 -3.62 30.29 -23.57
N ARG A 148 -4.80 29.70 -23.33
CA ARG A 148 -4.94 28.43 -22.59
C ARG A 148 -4.47 27.25 -23.43
N SER A 149 -4.72 27.28 -24.74
CA SER A 149 -4.34 26.22 -25.68
C SER A 149 -2.84 26.24 -25.99
N GLU A 150 -2.26 27.43 -26.17
CA GLU A 150 -0.82 27.59 -26.44
C GLU A 150 0.03 27.25 -25.22
N LYS A 151 -0.40 27.63 -24.01
CA LYS A 151 0.34 27.25 -22.80
C LYS A 151 0.31 25.74 -22.55
N SER A 152 -0.70 25.01 -23.04
CA SER A 152 -0.71 23.54 -22.97
C SER A 152 0.17 22.87 -24.04
N THR A 153 0.48 23.53 -25.15
CA THR A 153 1.40 23.00 -26.18
C THR A 153 2.85 23.39 -25.90
N GLU A 154 3.12 24.62 -25.44
CA GLU A 154 4.47 25.07 -25.06
C GLU A 154 5.00 24.36 -23.81
N GLN A 155 4.16 24.15 -22.78
CA GLN A 155 4.56 23.41 -21.58
C GLN A 155 4.78 21.92 -21.83
N VAL A 156 4.27 21.39 -22.95
CA VAL A 156 4.56 20.03 -23.41
C VAL A 156 5.83 20.03 -24.26
N ALA A 157 6.11 21.08 -25.04
CA ALA A 157 7.34 21.20 -25.84
C ALA A 157 8.61 21.48 -25.00
N GLU A 158 8.51 22.26 -23.90
CA GLU A 158 9.68 22.55 -23.05
C GLU A 158 9.87 21.53 -21.90
N LYS A 159 8.87 20.68 -21.62
CA LYS A 159 8.97 19.58 -20.64
C LYS A 159 9.06 18.18 -21.25
N THR A 160 9.48 18.04 -22.51
CA THR A 160 10.04 16.76 -23.00
C THR A 160 11.51 16.60 -22.59
N SER A 161 11.77 16.67 -21.29
CA SER A 161 12.86 15.93 -20.65
C SER A 161 12.19 14.96 -19.67
N PRO A 162 12.42 13.64 -19.78
CA PRO A 162 11.61 12.65 -19.07
C PRO A 162 12.04 12.57 -17.61
N ALA A 163 11.37 13.33 -16.75
CA ALA A 163 11.37 13.10 -15.31
C ALA A 163 10.19 12.19 -14.95
N THR A 164 10.50 10.89 -14.90
CA THR A 164 9.96 9.85 -14.02
C THR A 164 8.74 10.23 -13.17
N LEU A 165 7.56 9.67 -13.51
CA LEU A 165 6.50 9.47 -12.51
C LEU A 165 6.93 8.35 -11.54
N PRO A 166 6.73 8.51 -10.21
CA PRO A 166 7.15 7.52 -9.24
C PRO A 166 6.27 6.27 -9.34
N SER A 167 6.86 5.23 -9.92
CA SER A 167 6.39 3.85 -9.77
C SER A 167 6.39 3.49 -8.28
N LEU A 168 5.21 3.24 -7.74
CA LEU A 168 5.02 2.50 -6.49
C LEU A 168 5.63 1.10 -6.66
N SER A 169 6.92 0.96 -6.34
CA SER A 169 7.55 -0.35 -6.14
C SER A 169 8.30 -0.34 -4.82
N LYS A 170 7.91 -1.25 -3.94
CA LYS A 170 8.63 -1.56 -2.71
C LYS A 170 10.01 -2.12 -3.08
N ASN A 171 10.99 -1.85 -2.20
CA ASN A 171 12.38 -2.31 -2.18
C ASN A 171 13.37 -1.60 -3.13
N ARG A 172 14.15 -0.66 -2.58
CA ARG A 172 15.52 -0.41 -3.04
C ARG A 172 16.42 0.18 -1.93
N PRO A 173 17.65 -0.33 -1.72
CA PRO A 173 18.65 0.27 -0.84
C PRO A 173 19.34 1.48 -1.51
N LYS A 174 19.86 2.42 -0.69
CA LYS A 174 20.58 3.65 -1.08
C LYS A 174 21.73 3.39 -2.07
N PRO A 175 21.96 4.30 -3.05
CA PRO A 175 23.26 4.42 -3.70
C PRO A 175 23.95 5.78 -3.44
N ALA A 176 25.29 5.69 -3.41
CA ALA A 176 26.26 6.75 -3.22
C ALA A 176 26.44 7.67 -4.45
N GLU A 177 27.12 8.79 -4.18
CA GLU A 177 27.62 9.96 -4.94
C GLU A 177 27.59 10.07 -6.49
N PRO A 178 27.59 11.31 -7.03
CA PRO A 178 27.43 11.58 -8.46
C PRO A 178 28.76 11.65 -9.23
N GLN A 179 28.85 10.91 -10.33
CA GLN A 179 29.92 11.01 -11.33
C GLN A 179 29.49 11.95 -12.49
N PRO A 180 30.41 12.78 -13.05
CA PRO A 180 30.08 13.75 -14.09
C PRO A 180 29.94 13.08 -15.48
N ARG A 181 28.86 13.38 -16.19
CA ARG A 181 28.55 12.83 -17.52
C ARG A 181 29.21 13.64 -18.63
N LYS A 182 30.01 12.98 -19.48
CA LYS A 182 30.48 13.52 -20.77
C LYS A 182 29.35 13.38 -21.82
N LYS A 183 29.14 14.44 -22.60
CA LYS A 183 28.19 14.51 -23.73
C LYS A 183 28.76 13.77 -24.95
N SER A 184 28.06 12.77 -25.46
CA SER A 184 28.19 12.31 -26.84
C SER A 184 26.83 12.49 -27.55
N GLY A 185 26.76 13.53 -28.39
CA GLY A 185 25.63 13.77 -29.29
C GLY A 185 25.84 13.03 -30.60
N GLY A 186 24.86 12.22 -31.00
CA GLY A 186 24.86 11.55 -32.30
C GLY A 186 23.75 10.51 -32.46
N ASP A 187 23.49 9.69 -31.43
CA ASP A 187 22.60 8.51 -31.56
C ASP A 187 21.19 8.71 -30.96
N ALA A 188 20.98 9.79 -30.21
CA ALA A 188 19.76 10.00 -29.44
C ALA A 188 18.51 10.33 -30.28
N GLY A 189 18.67 10.73 -31.55
CA GLY A 189 17.56 11.10 -32.43
C GLY A 189 16.83 9.89 -33.05
N HIS A 190 17.56 8.83 -33.39
CA HIS A 190 16.95 7.65 -34.02
C HIS A 190 16.12 6.86 -33.02
N LEU A 191 16.68 6.56 -31.84
CA LEU A 191 16.01 5.83 -30.77
C LEU A 191 14.70 6.49 -30.31
N ARG A 192 14.67 7.83 -30.18
CA ARG A 192 13.45 8.58 -29.80
C ARG A 192 12.33 8.50 -30.85
N ASN A 193 12.68 8.44 -32.13
CA ASN A 193 11.68 8.28 -33.20
C ASN A 193 11.14 6.85 -33.26
N VAL A 194 11.98 5.84 -33.00
CA VAL A 194 11.53 4.43 -32.92
C VAL A 194 10.61 4.22 -31.70
N ASP A 195 10.96 4.79 -30.55
CA ASP A 195 10.14 4.75 -29.33
C ASP A 195 8.83 5.52 -29.49
N GLY A 196 8.86 6.68 -30.18
CA GLY A 196 7.68 7.46 -30.51
C GLY A 196 6.70 6.74 -31.42
N ALA A 197 7.21 6.06 -32.47
CA ALA A 197 6.41 5.24 -33.37
C ALA A 197 5.82 4.01 -32.64
N ALA A 198 6.59 3.36 -31.77
CA ALA A 198 6.11 2.22 -30.98
C ALA A 198 5.00 2.64 -29.98
N GLU A 199 5.13 3.79 -29.32
CA GLU A 199 4.08 4.31 -28.44
C GLU A 199 2.86 4.83 -29.21
N ALA A 200 3.02 5.34 -30.44
CA ALA A 200 1.90 5.68 -31.31
C ALA A 200 1.11 4.43 -31.74
N ALA A 201 1.80 3.34 -32.10
CA ALA A 201 1.17 2.06 -32.41
C ALA A 201 0.39 1.50 -31.21
N LYS A 202 0.97 1.52 -30.00
CA LYS A 202 0.27 1.10 -28.77
C LYS A 202 -0.97 1.93 -28.46
N ARG A 203 -0.99 3.22 -28.80
CA ARG A 203 -2.19 4.07 -28.64
C ARG A 203 -3.26 3.68 -29.64
N ALA A 204 -2.91 3.44 -30.90
CA ALA A 204 -3.82 2.95 -31.93
C ALA A 204 -4.43 1.58 -31.58
N ASP A 205 -3.63 0.67 -31.04
CA ASP A 205 -4.11 -0.64 -30.58
C ASP A 205 -5.09 -0.50 -29.42
N LYS A 206 -4.82 0.41 -28.47
CA LYS A 206 -5.70 0.67 -27.34
C LYS A 206 -7.03 1.31 -27.77
N THR A 207 -7.01 2.24 -28.73
CA THR A 207 -8.24 2.84 -29.27
C THR A 207 -9.05 1.79 -30.03
N ALA A 208 -8.42 1.00 -30.88
CA ALA A 208 -9.09 -0.10 -31.59
C ALA A 208 -9.69 -1.14 -30.63
N ALA A 209 -8.97 -1.51 -29.56
CA ALA A 209 -9.47 -2.43 -28.55
C ALA A 209 -10.64 -1.83 -27.74
N PHE A 210 -10.65 -0.52 -27.49
CA PHE A 210 -11.75 0.16 -26.82
C PHE A 210 -13.01 0.20 -27.71
N GLU A 211 -12.85 0.55 -28.99
CA GLU A 211 -13.95 0.57 -29.96
C GLU A 211 -14.55 -0.83 -30.18
N ALA A 212 -13.71 -1.86 -30.27
CA ALA A 212 -14.17 -3.24 -30.37
C ALA A 212 -14.98 -3.67 -29.13
N LYS A 213 -14.57 -3.25 -27.93
CA LYS A 213 -15.34 -3.48 -26.69
C LYS A 213 -16.65 -2.72 -26.68
N ALA A 214 -16.66 -1.47 -27.13
CA ALA A 214 -17.88 -0.65 -27.23
C ALA A 214 -18.91 -1.29 -28.18
N ARG A 215 -18.47 -1.80 -29.33
CA ARG A 215 -19.33 -2.53 -30.28
C ARG A 215 -19.92 -3.79 -29.66
N LYS A 216 -19.08 -4.62 -29.01
CA LYS A 216 -19.53 -5.84 -28.32
C LYS A 216 -20.51 -5.56 -27.19
N SER A 217 -20.31 -4.48 -26.42
CA SER A 217 -21.28 -4.09 -25.39
C SER A 217 -22.60 -3.63 -25.98
N ALA A 218 -22.57 -2.86 -27.08
CA ALA A 218 -23.78 -2.42 -27.75
C ALA A 218 -24.58 -3.60 -28.34
N GLU A 219 -23.89 -4.58 -28.92
CA GLU A 219 -24.51 -5.81 -29.41
C GLU A 219 -25.15 -6.62 -28.28
N ARG A 220 -24.45 -6.78 -27.14
CA ARG A 220 -24.99 -7.47 -25.98
C ARG A 220 -26.25 -6.81 -25.42
N LEU A 221 -26.28 -5.47 -25.40
CA LEU A 221 -27.47 -4.73 -24.98
C LEU A 221 -28.65 -4.98 -25.92
N ARG A 222 -28.42 -4.96 -27.23
CA ARG A 222 -29.44 -5.29 -28.23
C ARG A 222 -29.97 -6.72 -28.09
N GLU A 223 -29.11 -7.69 -27.84
CA GLU A 223 -29.52 -9.08 -27.60
C GLU A 223 -30.39 -9.19 -26.34
N LEU A 224 -30.00 -8.52 -25.25
CA LEU A 224 -30.77 -8.51 -24.01
C LEU A 224 -32.14 -7.85 -24.18
N GLU A 225 -32.22 -6.76 -24.95
CA GLU A 225 -33.48 -6.10 -25.30
C GLU A 225 -34.38 -7.01 -26.14
N ALA A 226 -33.83 -7.66 -27.16
CA ALA A 226 -34.57 -8.64 -27.97
C ALA A 226 -35.12 -9.80 -27.12
N ARG A 227 -34.29 -10.38 -26.24
CA ARG A 227 -34.72 -11.44 -25.31
C ARG A 227 -35.80 -10.96 -24.34
N ARG A 228 -35.77 -9.70 -23.91
CA ARG A 228 -36.82 -9.13 -23.05
C ARG A 228 -38.14 -9.00 -23.80
N ILE A 229 -38.11 -8.55 -25.05
CA ILE A 229 -39.30 -8.42 -25.90
C ILE A 229 -39.90 -9.80 -26.19
N GLU A 230 -39.07 -10.79 -26.56
CA GLU A 230 -39.50 -12.17 -26.80
C GLU A 230 -40.17 -12.79 -25.58
N LYS A 231 -39.54 -12.67 -24.40
CA LYS A 231 -40.13 -13.17 -23.14
C LYS A 231 -41.42 -12.45 -22.78
N ALA A 232 -41.50 -11.13 -23.00
CA ALA A 232 -42.72 -10.38 -22.76
C ALA A 232 -43.85 -10.81 -23.70
N ALA A 233 -43.58 -11.04 -24.98
CA ALA A 233 -44.54 -11.55 -25.95
C ALA A 233 -44.98 -12.99 -25.62
N GLY A 234 -44.03 -13.87 -25.25
CA GLY A 234 -44.31 -15.23 -24.82
C GLY A 234 -45.16 -15.29 -23.54
N ASN A 235 -44.89 -14.40 -22.57
CA ASN A 235 -45.70 -14.29 -21.35
C ASN A 235 -47.11 -13.78 -21.66
N LYS A 236 -47.27 -12.77 -22.52
CA LYS A 236 -48.59 -12.29 -22.97
C LYS A 236 -49.38 -13.40 -23.67
N ALA A 237 -48.77 -14.12 -24.61
CA ALA A 237 -49.42 -15.23 -25.30
C ALA A 237 -49.81 -16.39 -24.37
N LYS A 238 -49.07 -16.62 -23.27
CA LYS A 238 -49.48 -17.58 -22.23
C LYS A 238 -50.69 -17.08 -21.45
N LEU A 239 -50.69 -15.82 -21.02
CA LEU A 239 -51.82 -15.20 -20.32
C LEU A 239 -53.09 -15.20 -21.19
N ASP A 240 -52.97 -14.90 -22.49
CA ASP A 240 -54.11 -14.91 -23.42
C ASP A 240 -54.67 -16.32 -23.64
N LYS A 241 -53.81 -17.35 -23.69
CA LYS A 241 -54.24 -18.76 -23.75
C LYS A 241 -54.90 -19.23 -22.46
N GLU A 242 -54.36 -18.85 -21.30
CA GLU A 242 -54.95 -19.13 -19.99
C GLU A 242 -56.33 -18.45 -19.84
N ALA A 243 -56.46 -17.20 -20.29
CA ALA A 243 -57.73 -16.47 -20.30
C ALA A 243 -58.77 -17.05 -21.27
N THR A 244 -58.32 -17.63 -22.40
CA THR A 244 -59.23 -18.28 -23.37
C THR A 244 -59.64 -19.69 -22.91
N SER A 245 -58.80 -20.36 -22.12
CA SER A 245 -59.10 -21.69 -21.55
C SER A 245 -60.00 -21.65 -20.31
N THR A 246 -60.21 -20.49 -19.69
CA THR A 246 -61.03 -20.32 -18.48
C THR A 246 -62.45 -19.80 -18.76
N ARG A 247 -62.85 -19.73 -20.04
CA ARG A 247 -64.19 -19.34 -20.50
C ARG A 247 -64.84 -20.48 -21.26
#